data_AF-W2EM13-F1
#
_entry.id   AF-W2EM13-F1
#
_cell.length_a   1.000
_cell.length_b   1.000
_cell.length_c   1.000
_cell.angle_alpha   90.00
_cell.angle_beta   90.00
_cell.angle_gamma   90.00
#
_symmetry.space_group_name_H-M   'P 1'
#
loop_
_entity.id
_entity.type
_entity.pdbx_description
1 polymer ?
#
loop_
_entity_poly.entity_id
_entity_poly.type
_entity_poly.pdbx_seq_one_letter_code
_entity_poly.pdbx_strand_id
1 'polypeptide(L)'
;MKRTLLGLAAAAIAGLGVTVPATIMAGPASATGDFGPDTCLQGYVWREARTGDVVCVTSAVRAQAAADNSVRASRWTSGPFGPHTCVNGYVWREAFTGDDVCVLPSVRSQALSDNAKAADRKVSARLWISKYTIPPHDNGDGTSTSTSVDDIPRLKLNGDHYNFGQVRLYIRYTSGHLFWSGSVTASAHAGFAGGSFGKKTGVFDCTAPGRPANGYAQAYDVISGRWSARVPVRVGCAVL
;
A
#
# COMPACT_ATOMS: atom_id res chain seq x y z
N MET A 1 18.95 -30.70 87.72
CA MET A 1 17.95 -29.61 87.54
C MET A 1 17.89 -29.26 86.06
N LYS A 2 16.68 -29.20 85.50
CA LYS A 2 16.35 -28.85 84.11
C LYS A 2 16.81 -27.43 83.73
N ARG A 3 17.24 -27.20 82.48
CA ARG A 3 16.62 -26.30 81.47
C ARG A 3 17.61 -25.94 80.34
N THR A 4 17.46 -26.41 79.11
CA THR A 4 16.73 -25.85 77.93
C THR A 4 17.33 -24.59 77.26
N LEU A 5 17.87 -24.79 76.04
CA LEU A 5 17.72 -24.09 74.73
C LEU A 5 17.74 -22.55 74.60
N LEU A 6 18.49 -22.07 73.59
CA LEU A 6 18.15 -21.06 72.53
C LEU A 6 19.48 -20.70 71.80
N GLY A 7 19.72 -20.84 70.49
CA GLY A 7 18.84 -20.83 69.32
C GLY A 7 18.98 -19.49 68.57
N LEU A 8 19.87 -19.39 67.57
CA LEU A 8 19.86 -18.33 66.55
C LEU A 8 20.26 -18.95 65.20
N ALA A 9 19.27 -19.06 64.32
CA ALA A 9 19.41 -19.51 62.94
C ALA A 9 19.81 -18.34 62.03
N ALA A 10 20.83 -18.53 61.21
CA ALA A 10 21.16 -17.62 60.12
C ALA A 10 20.41 -18.06 58.85
N ALA A 11 19.51 -17.20 58.37
CA ALA A 11 18.80 -17.40 57.10
C ALA A 11 19.69 -16.96 55.93
N ALA A 12 20.10 -17.91 55.09
CA ALA A 12 20.74 -17.63 53.81
C ALA A 12 19.66 -17.33 52.76
N ILE A 13 19.66 -16.11 52.21
CA ILE A 13 18.80 -15.73 51.10
C ILE A 13 19.55 -16.10 49.80
N ALA A 14 19.18 -17.23 49.20
CA ALA A 14 19.65 -17.62 47.88
C ALA A 14 18.93 -16.77 46.82
N GLY A 15 19.67 -15.87 46.16
CA GLY A 15 19.18 -15.09 45.03
C GLY A 15 19.05 -15.96 43.78
N LEU A 16 17.81 -16.27 43.38
CA LEU A 16 17.50 -16.85 42.07
C LEU A 16 17.66 -15.77 40.98
N GLY A 17 18.79 -15.82 40.26
CA GLY A 17 18.99 -15.04 39.04
C GLY A 17 18.13 -15.61 37.91
N VAL A 18 16.98 -14.99 37.65
CA VAL A 18 16.15 -15.28 36.47
C VAL A 18 16.82 -14.65 35.25
N THR A 19 17.52 -15.46 34.46
CA THR A 19 17.98 -15.06 33.12
C THR A 19 16.79 -15.09 32.17
N VAL A 20 16.23 -13.92 31.85
CA VAL A 20 15.24 -13.78 30.78
C VAL A 20 15.99 -13.78 29.44
N PRO A 21 15.70 -14.71 28.50
CA PRO A 21 16.23 -14.61 27.16
C PRO A 21 15.59 -13.40 26.47
N ALA A 22 16.39 -12.41 26.12
CA ALA A 22 15.98 -11.30 25.27
C ALA A 22 15.75 -11.83 23.85
N THR A 23 14.53 -12.25 23.55
CA THR A 23 14.10 -12.49 22.17
C THR A 23 14.02 -11.15 21.46
N ILE A 24 15.00 -10.89 20.60
CA ILE A 24 15.02 -9.75 19.70
C ILE A 24 13.92 -10.01 18.67
N MET A 25 12.72 -9.49 18.93
CA MET A 25 11.68 -9.40 17.91
C MET A 25 12.19 -8.44 16.85
N ALA A 26 12.72 -8.98 15.75
CA ALA A 26 12.91 -8.20 14.53
C ALA A 26 11.51 -7.76 14.07
N GLY A 27 11.11 -6.55 14.49
CA GLY A 27 9.93 -5.90 13.94
C GLY A 27 10.08 -5.79 12.43
N PRO A 28 8.97 -5.68 11.67
CA PRO A 28 9.08 -5.41 10.25
C PRO A 28 9.86 -4.10 10.09
N ALA A 29 10.94 -4.14 9.32
CA ALA A 29 11.58 -2.94 8.83
C ALA A 29 10.60 -2.25 7.89
N SER A 30 9.69 -1.45 8.46
CA SER A 30 8.89 -0.50 7.71
C SER A 30 9.84 0.60 7.27
N ALA A 31 10.46 0.40 6.12
CA ALA A 31 11.12 1.46 5.41
C ALA A 31 10.00 2.40 4.89
N THR A 32 9.57 3.33 5.74
CA THR A 32 8.45 4.27 5.51
C THR A 32 8.90 5.41 4.59
N GLY A 33 9.30 5.07 3.36
CA GLY A 33 9.79 6.02 2.36
C GLY A 33 9.41 5.63 0.94
N ASP A 34 9.36 6.63 0.06
CA ASP A 34 9.08 6.44 -1.37
C ASP A 34 10.35 5.90 -2.05
N PHE A 35 10.33 4.62 -2.42
CA PHE A 35 11.37 3.96 -3.22
C PHE A 35 11.15 4.16 -4.72
N GLY A 36 10.35 5.16 -5.09
CA GLY A 36 9.99 5.48 -6.46
C GLY A 36 8.78 4.67 -6.94
N PRO A 37 8.65 4.49 -8.27
CA PRO A 37 7.46 3.89 -8.88
C PRO A 37 7.27 2.40 -8.54
N ASP A 38 8.31 1.74 -8.04
CA ASP A 38 8.29 0.31 -7.68
C ASP A 38 8.00 0.06 -6.19
N THR A 39 7.70 1.11 -5.42
CA THR A 39 7.32 0.99 -4.00
C THR A 39 6.11 0.06 -3.86
N CYS A 40 6.26 -1.02 -3.07
CA CYS A 40 5.17 -1.94 -2.79
C CYS A 40 4.18 -1.37 -1.78
N LEU A 41 2.90 -1.76 -1.91
CA LEU A 41 1.90 -1.55 -0.87
C LEU A 41 2.32 -2.27 0.42
N GLN A 42 1.85 -1.78 1.56
CA GLN A 42 2.03 -2.36 2.88
C GLN A 42 1.62 -3.83 2.87
N GLY A 43 2.47 -4.68 3.44
CA GLY A 43 2.28 -6.13 3.44
C GLY A 43 2.87 -6.84 2.22
N TYR A 44 3.38 -6.09 1.23
CA TYR A 44 4.10 -6.63 0.08
C TYR A 44 5.57 -6.20 0.10
N VAL A 45 6.41 -7.03 -0.51
CA VAL A 45 7.85 -6.82 -0.72
C VAL A 45 8.20 -7.23 -2.14
N TRP A 46 9.33 -6.75 -2.67
CA TRP A 46 9.84 -7.23 -3.95
C TRP A 46 10.13 -8.73 -3.89
N ARG A 47 9.72 -9.47 -4.94
CA ARG A 47 9.90 -10.92 -5.05
C ARG A 47 11.36 -11.31 -5.16
N GLU A 48 12.16 -10.52 -5.85
CA GLU A 48 13.61 -10.74 -6.02
C GLU A 48 13.95 -12.14 -6.59
N ALA A 49 13.15 -12.65 -7.52
CA ALA A 49 13.46 -13.91 -8.21
C ALA A 49 14.76 -13.81 -9.05
N ARG A 50 15.17 -12.58 -9.40
CA ARG A 50 16.49 -12.23 -9.92
C ARG A 50 16.84 -10.80 -9.49
N THR A 51 18.07 -10.37 -9.76
CA THR A 51 18.44 -8.96 -9.68
C THR A 51 17.51 -8.12 -10.57
N GLY A 52 16.88 -7.09 -9.97
CA GLY A 52 15.92 -6.22 -10.66
C GLY A 52 14.48 -6.74 -10.73
N ASP A 53 14.16 -7.89 -10.14
CA ASP A 53 12.77 -8.36 -10.02
C ASP A 53 12.02 -7.64 -8.90
N VAL A 54 11.35 -6.54 -9.28
CA VAL A 54 10.58 -5.66 -8.39
C VAL A 54 9.08 -5.99 -8.36
N VAL A 55 8.69 -7.21 -8.72
CA VAL A 55 7.29 -7.65 -8.61
C VAL A 55 6.90 -7.73 -7.13
N CYS A 56 5.88 -6.98 -6.73
CA CYS A 56 5.40 -6.97 -5.34
C CYS A 56 4.63 -8.25 -5.01
N VAL A 57 5.08 -8.97 -4.00
CA VAL A 57 4.52 -10.24 -3.51
C VAL A 57 4.52 -10.27 -1.98
N THR A 58 3.91 -11.27 -1.37
CA THR A 58 4.01 -11.43 0.09
C THR A 58 5.42 -11.85 0.49
N SER A 59 5.80 -11.60 1.75
CA SER A 59 7.10 -12.05 2.28
C SER A 59 7.33 -13.55 2.14
N ALA A 60 6.28 -14.36 2.28
CA ALA A 60 6.33 -15.80 2.08
C ALA A 60 6.69 -16.18 0.62
N VAL A 61 6.14 -15.48 -0.37
CA VAL A 61 6.45 -15.73 -1.79
C VAL A 61 7.88 -15.30 -2.13
N ARG A 62 8.38 -14.18 -1.56
CA ARG A 62 9.80 -13.80 -1.68
C ARG A 62 10.71 -14.90 -1.13
N ALA A 63 10.41 -15.42 0.06
CA ALA A 63 11.17 -16.50 0.67
C ALA A 63 11.13 -17.79 -0.18
N GLN A 64 9.96 -18.15 -0.73
CA GLN A 64 9.81 -19.28 -1.66
C GLN A 64 10.64 -19.07 -2.93
N ALA A 65 10.62 -17.89 -3.54
CA ALA A 65 11.39 -17.59 -4.74
C ALA A 65 12.91 -17.72 -4.49
N ALA A 66 13.39 -17.29 -3.32
CA ALA A 66 14.78 -17.45 -2.91
C ALA A 66 15.15 -18.93 -2.67
N ALA A 67 14.25 -19.71 -2.04
CA ALA A 67 14.44 -21.15 -1.85
C ALA A 67 14.46 -21.92 -3.18
N ASP A 68 13.61 -21.56 -4.14
CA ASP A 68 13.64 -22.18 -5.47
C ASP A 68 14.92 -21.83 -6.22
N ASN A 69 15.41 -20.59 -6.10
CA ASN A 69 16.67 -20.18 -6.70
C ASN A 69 17.87 -20.96 -6.11
N SER A 70 17.88 -21.22 -4.80
CA SER A 70 19.01 -21.89 -4.13
C SER A 70 19.15 -23.36 -4.52
N VAL A 71 18.06 -24.02 -4.90
CA VAL A 71 18.05 -25.42 -5.32
C VAL A 71 17.93 -25.61 -6.85
N ARG A 72 17.98 -24.53 -7.65
CA ARG A 72 17.70 -24.61 -9.10
C ARG A 72 18.53 -25.68 -9.82
N ALA A 73 19.81 -25.79 -9.47
CA ALA A 73 20.75 -26.72 -10.12
C ALA A 73 20.47 -28.18 -9.77
N SER A 74 19.90 -28.48 -8.59
CA SER A 74 19.57 -29.86 -8.22
C SER A 74 18.32 -30.39 -8.91
N ARG A 75 17.56 -29.50 -9.58
CA ARG A 75 16.34 -29.82 -10.33
C ARG A 75 16.54 -29.77 -11.85
N TRP A 76 17.77 -29.53 -12.30
CA TRP A 76 18.16 -29.59 -13.70
C TRP A 76 18.66 -30.98 -14.09
N THR A 77 18.41 -31.34 -15.34
CA THR A 77 18.99 -32.47 -16.04
C THR A 77 19.30 -32.07 -17.48
N SER A 78 20.20 -32.81 -18.14
CA SER A 78 20.39 -32.66 -19.58
C SER A 78 19.24 -33.35 -20.31
N GLY A 79 18.64 -32.65 -21.28
CA GLY A 79 17.49 -33.17 -22.01
C GLY A 79 17.13 -32.36 -23.25
N PRO A 80 15.91 -32.55 -23.79
CA PRO A 80 15.46 -31.93 -25.04
C PRO A 80 15.51 -30.39 -25.07
N PHE A 81 15.53 -29.74 -23.91
CA PHE A 81 15.58 -28.28 -23.77
C PHE A 81 16.95 -27.76 -23.30
N GLY A 82 18.01 -28.56 -23.49
CA GLY A 82 19.37 -28.23 -23.10
C GLY A 82 19.72 -28.67 -21.67
N PRO A 83 20.84 -28.16 -21.10
CA PRO A 83 21.37 -28.61 -19.80
C PRO A 83 20.50 -28.20 -18.61
N HIS A 84 19.58 -27.25 -18.79
CA HIS A 84 18.65 -26.77 -17.76
C HIS A 84 17.25 -27.36 -17.96
N THR A 85 17.14 -28.54 -18.59
CA THR A 85 15.86 -29.25 -18.67
C THR A 85 15.41 -29.64 -17.26
N CYS A 86 14.13 -29.45 -16.92
CA CYS A 86 13.63 -29.84 -15.60
C CYS A 86 13.53 -31.36 -15.45
N VAL A 87 13.88 -31.87 -14.26
CA VAL A 87 13.60 -33.26 -13.89
C VAL A 87 12.10 -33.54 -13.86
N ASN A 88 11.71 -34.82 -14.00
CA ASN A 88 10.31 -35.23 -14.03
C ASN A 88 9.52 -34.69 -12.82
N GLY A 89 8.35 -34.12 -13.09
CA GLY A 89 7.47 -33.49 -12.09
C GLY A 89 7.71 -32.00 -11.86
N TYR A 90 8.76 -31.43 -12.45
CA TYR A 90 9.07 -30.01 -12.39
C TYR A 90 8.95 -29.33 -13.76
N VAL A 91 8.71 -28.03 -13.73
CA VAL A 91 8.63 -27.15 -14.91
C VAL A 91 9.40 -25.86 -14.64
N TRP A 92 9.85 -25.16 -15.68
CA TRP A 92 10.42 -23.83 -15.52
C TRP A 92 9.38 -22.90 -14.87
N ARG A 93 9.83 -22.11 -13.89
CA ARG A 93 8.97 -21.18 -13.13
C ARG A 93 8.42 -20.07 -14.00
N GLU A 94 9.16 -19.66 -15.04
CA GLU A 94 8.72 -18.66 -16.01
C GLU A 94 8.28 -17.33 -15.35
N ALA A 95 8.92 -16.94 -14.24
CA ALA A 95 8.62 -15.69 -13.54
C ALA A 95 9.05 -14.45 -14.35
N PHE A 96 9.99 -14.62 -15.27
CA PHE A 96 10.46 -13.61 -16.22
C PHE A 96 11.04 -14.30 -17.46
N THR A 97 11.32 -13.55 -18.53
CA THR A 97 11.96 -14.08 -19.73
C THR A 97 13.34 -14.68 -19.41
N GLY A 98 13.50 -15.97 -19.68
CA GLY A 98 14.71 -16.73 -19.38
C GLY A 98 14.79 -17.30 -17.95
N ASP A 99 13.69 -17.30 -17.18
CA ASP A 99 13.65 -17.95 -15.86
C ASP A 99 13.56 -19.48 -16.00
N ASP A 100 14.72 -20.12 -15.92
CA ASP A 100 14.91 -21.57 -16.03
C ASP A 100 14.93 -22.30 -14.68
N VAL A 101 14.51 -21.62 -13.60
CA VAL A 101 14.40 -22.23 -12.27
C VAL A 101 13.27 -23.26 -12.28
N CYS A 102 13.61 -24.53 -12.02
CA CYS A 102 12.64 -25.62 -12.01
C CYS A 102 11.86 -25.67 -10.70
N VAL A 103 10.53 -25.60 -10.81
CA VAL A 103 9.57 -25.58 -9.70
C VAL A 103 8.39 -26.52 -9.98
N LEU A 104 7.55 -26.75 -8.98
CA LEU A 104 6.29 -27.47 -9.20
C LEU A 104 5.36 -26.67 -10.13
N PRO A 105 4.49 -27.33 -10.92
CA PRO A 105 3.55 -26.64 -11.81
C PRO A 105 2.67 -25.60 -11.09
N SER A 106 2.31 -25.84 -9.82
CA SER A 106 1.57 -24.87 -9.01
C SER A 106 2.33 -23.58 -8.74
N VAL A 107 3.66 -23.65 -8.54
CA VAL A 107 4.52 -22.48 -8.31
C VAL A 107 4.70 -21.67 -9.59
N ARG A 108 4.76 -22.33 -10.75
CA ARG A 108 4.73 -21.63 -12.05
C ARG A 108 3.43 -20.82 -12.20
N SER A 109 2.29 -21.44 -11.93
CA SER A 109 0.99 -20.76 -11.96
C SER A 109 0.93 -19.59 -10.96
N GLN A 110 1.51 -19.76 -9.77
CA GLN A 110 1.63 -18.68 -8.77
C GLN A 110 2.49 -17.52 -9.30
N ALA A 111 3.65 -17.79 -9.89
CA ALA A 111 4.54 -16.76 -10.42
C ALA A 111 3.86 -15.94 -11.55
N LEU A 112 3.11 -16.60 -12.43
CA LEU A 112 2.31 -15.93 -13.46
C LEU A 112 1.21 -15.05 -12.86
N SER A 113 0.50 -15.55 -11.83
CA SER A 113 -0.51 -14.78 -11.10
C SER A 113 0.09 -13.55 -10.40
N ASP A 114 1.29 -13.68 -9.84
CA ASP A 114 2.00 -12.57 -9.22
C ASP A 114 2.44 -11.51 -10.21
N ASN A 115 2.92 -11.92 -11.39
CA ASN A 115 3.22 -11.01 -12.48
C ASN A 115 1.97 -10.25 -12.94
N ALA A 116 0.83 -10.94 -13.07
CA ALA A 116 -0.43 -10.32 -13.47
C ALA A 116 -0.93 -9.28 -12.46
N LYS A 117 -0.64 -9.46 -11.16
CA LYS A 117 -1.04 -8.56 -10.07
C LYS A 117 0.05 -7.55 -9.68
N ALA A 118 1.16 -7.49 -10.41
CA ALA A 118 2.31 -6.69 -10.01
C ALA A 118 1.98 -5.20 -9.89
N ALA A 119 1.16 -4.66 -10.81
CA ALA A 119 0.75 -3.25 -10.81
C ALA A 119 -0.16 -2.91 -9.61
N ASP A 120 -1.13 -3.79 -9.33
CA ASP A 120 -2.13 -3.63 -8.26
C ASP A 120 -1.50 -3.61 -6.85
N ARG A 121 -0.29 -4.17 -6.71
CA ARG A 121 0.42 -4.28 -5.44
C ARG A 121 1.46 -3.18 -5.22
N LYS A 122 1.53 -2.18 -6.11
CA LYS A 122 2.41 -1.01 -5.98
C LYS A 122 1.64 0.19 -5.45
N VAL A 123 2.33 1.04 -4.68
CA VAL A 123 1.83 2.36 -4.32
C VAL A 123 1.92 3.26 -5.55
N SER A 124 0.95 3.21 -6.46
CA SER A 124 0.92 4.14 -7.61
C SER A 124 0.27 5.49 -7.28
N ALA A 125 -0.33 5.64 -6.08
CA ALA A 125 -0.89 6.88 -5.55
C ALA A 125 -1.69 7.65 -6.61
N ARG A 126 -2.61 6.94 -7.27
CA ARG A 126 -3.39 7.50 -8.37
C ARG A 126 -4.41 8.48 -7.82
N LEU A 127 -4.55 9.62 -8.46
CA LEU A 127 -5.54 10.63 -8.08
C LEU A 127 -6.30 11.06 -9.31
N TRP A 128 -7.63 11.15 -9.19
CA TRP A 128 -8.48 11.73 -10.21
C TRP A 128 -9.60 12.54 -9.57
N ILE A 129 -10.22 13.40 -10.38
CA ILE A 129 -11.23 14.33 -9.92
C ILE A 129 -12.54 14.01 -10.60
N SER A 130 -13.60 13.89 -9.80
CA SER A 130 -14.97 13.91 -10.30
C SER A 130 -15.70 15.11 -9.74
N LYS A 131 -16.88 15.39 -10.28
CA LYS A 131 -17.72 16.50 -9.84
C LYS A 131 -18.93 15.95 -9.09
N TYR A 132 -19.48 16.73 -8.17
CA TYR A 132 -20.75 16.46 -7.53
C TYR A 132 -21.51 17.75 -7.24
N THR A 133 -22.83 17.67 -7.20
CA THR A 133 -23.73 18.72 -6.73
C THR A 133 -24.37 18.28 -5.40
N ILE A 134 -25.02 19.21 -4.73
CA ILE A 134 -25.80 18.92 -3.52
C ILE A 134 -27.24 18.70 -3.98
N PRO A 135 -27.85 17.52 -3.75
CA PRO A 135 -29.25 17.33 -4.06
C PRO A 135 -30.13 18.18 -3.12
N PRO A 136 -31.32 18.61 -3.56
CA PRO A 136 -32.29 19.27 -2.68
C PRO A 136 -32.57 18.43 -1.43
N HIS A 137 -32.73 19.10 -0.29
CA HIS A 137 -33.12 18.50 0.97
C HIS A 137 -34.63 18.26 0.99
N ASP A 138 -35.06 17.01 1.18
CA ASP A 138 -36.47 16.68 1.40
C ASP A 138 -36.88 17.06 2.83
N ASN A 139 -37.93 17.86 2.96
CA ASN A 139 -38.42 18.34 4.26
C ASN A 139 -39.41 17.38 4.92
N GLY A 140 -39.80 16.28 4.25
CA GLY A 140 -40.74 15.29 4.77
C GLY A 140 -42.21 15.73 4.75
N ASP A 141 -42.52 16.86 4.13
CA ASP A 141 -43.87 17.42 3.96
C ASP A 141 -44.31 17.47 2.48
N GLY A 142 -43.57 16.79 1.60
CA GLY A 142 -43.77 16.85 0.15
C GLY A 142 -43.11 18.05 -0.53
N THR A 143 -42.36 18.87 0.21
CA THR A 143 -41.53 19.96 -0.33
C THR A 143 -40.04 19.62 -0.25
N SER A 144 -39.24 20.32 -1.06
CA SER A 144 -37.78 20.22 -0.99
C SER A 144 -37.16 21.61 -0.92
N THR A 145 -36.12 21.76 -0.12
CA THR A 145 -35.33 22.99 -0.01
C THR A 145 -33.99 22.83 -0.72
N SER A 146 -33.57 23.86 -1.44
CA SER A 146 -32.23 23.98 -1.99
C SER A 146 -31.70 25.39 -1.74
N THR A 147 -30.39 25.54 -1.70
CA THR A 147 -29.71 26.84 -1.69
C THR A 147 -29.35 27.26 -3.11
N SER A 148 -29.06 28.55 -3.32
CA SER A 148 -28.66 29.09 -4.63
C SER A 148 -27.34 28.52 -5.18
N VAL A 149 -26.63 27.69 -4.40
CA VAL A 149 -25.32 27.13 -4.76
C VAL A 149 -25.29 25.59 -4.80
N ASP A 150 -26.44 24.94 -4.69
CA ASP A 150 -26.52 23.48 -4.62
C ASP A 150 -26.32 22.80 -5.99
N ASP A 151 -26.74 23.45 -7.06
CA ASP A 151 -26.56 23.03 -8.46
C ASP A 151 -25.17 23.34 -9.02
N ILE A 152 -24.37 24.15 -8.32
CA ILE A 152 -23.01 24.47 -8.75
C ILE A 152 -22.08 23.28 -8.51
N PRO A 153 -21.38 22.76 -9.54
CA PRO A 153 -20.49 21.62 -9.40
C PRO A 153 -19.34 21.86 -8.42
N ARG A 154 -19.06 20.84 -7.60
CA ARG A 154 -17.96 20.81 -6.62
C ARG A 154 -16.99 19.68 -6.91
N LEU A 155 -15.73 19.87 -6.53
CA LEU A 155 -14.67 18.90 -6.74
C LEU A 155 -14.76 17.77 -5.72
N LYS A 156 -14.76 16.53 -6.19
CA LYS A 156 -14.52 15.33 -5.40
C LYS A 156 -13.15 14.77 -5.79
N LEU A 157 -12.26 14.63 -4.81
CA LEU A 157 -10.96 13.99 -5.00
C LEU A 157 -11.11 12.50 -4.75
N ASN A 158 -10.74 11.68 -5.72
CA ASN A 158 -10.80 10.23 -5.63
C ASN A 158 -9.40 9.66 -5.87
N GLY A 159 -9.08 8.54 -5.24
CA GLY A 159 -7.78 7.90 -5.41
C GLY A 159 -7.82 6.42 -5.10
N ASP A 160 -6.85 5.69 -5.66
CA ASP A 160 -6.59 4.27 -5.44
C ASP A 160 -5.08 3.96 -5.48
N HIS A 161 -4.69 2.73 -5.14
CA HIS A 161 -3.30 2.31 -4.97
C HIS A 161 -2.54 3.12 -3.88
N TYR A 162 -3.22 3.40 -2.77
CA TYR A 162 -2.60 3.90 -1.54
C TYR A 162 -2.45 2.77 -0.53
N ASN A 163 -1.59 2.95 0.46
CA ASN A 163 -1.67 2.12 1.65
C ASN A 163 -3.00 2.33 2.38
N PHE A 164 -3.48 1.31 3.08
CA PHE A 164 -4.66 1.43 3.94
C PHE A 164 -4.33 2.32 5.12
N GLY A 165 -5.10 3.40 5.31
CA GLY A 165 -4.83 4.37 6.37
C GLY A 165 -4.98 5.81 5.91
N GLN A 166 -4.31 6.72 6.61
CA GLN A 166 -4.50 8.15 6.39
C GLN A 166 -3.85 8.62 5.07
N VAL A 167 -4.64 9.33 4.26
CA VAL A 167 -4.18 10.08 3.10
C VAL A 167 -4.49 11.56 3.31
N ARG A 168 -3.49 12.42 3.10
CA ARG A 168 -3.65 13.87 3.14
C ARG A 168 -3.89 14.40 1.73
N LEU A 169 -4.86 15.27 1.59
CA LEU A 169 -5.30 15.84 0.31
C LEU A 169 -5.04 17.34 0.30
N TYR A 170 -4.58 17.84 -0.84
CA TYR A 170 -4.23 19.23 -1.03
C TYR A 170 -4.75 19.72 -2.37
N ILE A 171 -5.29 20.93 -2.38
CA ILE A 171 -5.47 21.75 -3.58
C ILE A 171 -4.63 22.99 -3.39
N ARG A 172 -3.75 23.26 -4.35
CA ARG A 172 -2.83 24.41 -4.35
C ARG A 172 -3.01 25.19 -5.62
N TYR A 173 -2.78 26.49 -5.55
CA TYR A 173 -2.57 27.30 -6.74
C TYR A 173 -1.27 26.87 -7.45
N THR A 174 -1.12 27.23 -8.72
CA THR A 174 0.13 26.99 -9.48
C THR A 174 1.35 27.65 -8.84
N SER A 175 1.13 28.72 -8.06
CA SER A 175 2.14 29.37 -7.21
C SER A 175 2.59 28.54 -6.01
N GLY A 176 1.92 27.43 -5.70
CA GLY A 176 2.19 26.57 -4.54
C GLY A 176 1.43 26.94 -3.27
N HIS A 177 0.78 28.12 -3.24
CA HIS A 177 -0.07 28.55 -2.13
C HIS A 177 -1.20 27.55 -1.91
N LEU A 178 -1.41 27.19 -0.64
CA LEU A 178 -2.49 26.29 -0.25
C LEU A 178 -3.84 26.98 -0.45
N PHE A 179 -4.73 26.34 -1.21
CA PHE A 179 -6.11 26.78 -1.36
C PHE A 179 -7.04 25.98 -0.43
N TRP A 180 -6.84 24.66 -0.40
CA TRP A 180 -7.64 23.76 0.43
C TRP A 180 -6.81 22.54 0.84
N SER A 181 -7.09 22.01 2.03
CA SER A 181 -6.56 20.72 2.46
C SER A 181 -7.61 19.91 3.20
N GLY A 182 -7.47 18.59 3.19
CA GLY A 182 -8.28 17.70 4.00
C GLY A 182 -7.59 16.36 4.23
N SER A 183 -8.20 15.54 5.05
CA SER A 183 -7.77 14.15 5.28
C SER A 183 -8.90 13.18 4.96
N VAL A 184 -8.51 12.00 4.53
CA VAL A 184 -9.39 10.86 4.27
C VAL A 184 -8.68 9.56 4.67
N THR A 185 -9.46 8.54 5.00
CA THR A 185 -8.93 7.19 5.21
C THR A 185 -9.08 6.42 3.90
N ALA A 186 -7.97 5.92 3.36
CA ALA A 186 -7.97 4.96 2.27
C ALA A 186 -8.37 3.59 2.81
N SER A 187 -9.46 3.03 2.28
CA SER A 187 -10.05 1.76 2.69
C SER A 187 -10.27 0.84 1.49
N ALA A 188 -10.59 -0.42 1.76
CA ALA A 188 -10.91 -1.39 0.72
C ALA A 188 -12.27 -1.06 0.09
N HIS A 189 -12.30 -0.98 -1.23
CA HIS A 189 -13.52 -0.87 -2.02
C HIS A 189 -13.42 -1.83 -3.20
N ALA A 190 -14.52 -2.48 -3.55
CA ALA A 190 -14.56 -3.40 -4.68
C ALA A 190 -14.19 -2.67 -5.99
N GLY A 191 -13.34 -3.30 -6.81
CA GLY A 191 -12.89 -2.75 -8.09
C GLY A 191 -11.68 -1.82 -8.02
N PHE A 192 -11.11 -1.60 -6.83
CA PHE A 192 -9.90 -0.79 -6.66
C PHE A 192 -8.76 -1.61 -6.03
N ALA A 193 -7.54 -1.37 -6.49
CA ALA A 193 -6.35 -1.97 -5.89
C ALA A 193 -5.85 -1.13 -4.71
N GLY A 194 -5.34 -1.82 -3.68
CA GLY A 194 -4.91 -1.20 -2.43
C GLY A 194 -6.03 -0.43 -1.71
N GLY A 195 -5.62 0.58 -0.94
CA GLY A 195 -6.51 1.55 -0.34
C GLY A 195 -7.02 2.54 -1.36
N SER A 196 -8.32 2.81 -1.32
CA SER A 196 -9.01 3.79 -2.16
C SER A 196 -9.92 4.70 -1.36
N PHE A 197 -10.25 5.86 -1.91
CA PHE A 197 -11.07 6.85 -1.25
C PHE A 197 -11.82 7.74 -2.24
N GLY A 198 -12.85 8.43 -1.74
CA GLY A 198 -13.52 9.54 -2.43
C GLY A 198 -13.92 10.63 -1.45
N LYS A 199 -13.28 11.79 -1.51
CA LYS A 199 -13.53 12.92 -0.62
C LYS A 199 -14.25 14.06 -1.36
N LYS A 200 -15.49 14.32 -0.97
CA LYS A 200 -16.21 15.55 -1.30
C LYS A 200 -15.52 16.73 -0.61
N THR A 201 -15.02 17.70 -1.37
CA THR A 201 -14.17 18.78 -0.81
C THR A 201 -14.95 20.01 -0.36
N GLY A 202 -16.16 20.22 -0.89
CA GLY A 202 -16.88 21.49 -0.79
C GLY A 202 -16.38 22.56 -1.76
N VAL A 203 -15.21 22.40 -2.37
CA VAL A 203 -14.61 23.35 -3.29
C VAL A 203 -15.38 23.37 -4.61
N PHE A 204 -15.80 24.55 -5.05
CA PHE A 204 -16.44 24.72 -6.36
C PHE A 204 -15.47 24.42 -7.49
N ASP A 205 -15.99 23.77 -8.54
CA ASP A 205 -15.30 23.64 -9.80
C ASP A 205 -15.44 24.93 -10.60
N CYS A 206 -14.32 25.61 -10.82
CA CYS A 206 -14.29 26.88 -11.54
C CYS A 206 -13.84 26.74 -12.99
N THR A 207 -13.87 25.52 -13.53
CA THR A 207 -13.52 25.24 -14.93
C THR A 207 -14.51 25.91 -15.87
N ALA A 208 -14.00 26.64 -16.85
CA ALA A 208 -14.81 27.31 -17.87
C ALA A 208 -14.08 27.32 -19.23
N PRO A 209 -14.81 27.39 -20.36
CA PRO A 209 -14.20 27.52 -21.68
C PRO A 209 -13.20 28.68 -21.74
N GLY A 210 -12.03 28.44 -22.33
CA GLY A 210 -10.96 29.44 -22.45
C GLY A 210 -10.25 29.81 -21.13
N ARG A 211 -10.59 29.16 -20.01
CA ARG A 211 -9.93 29.40 -18.72
C ARG A 211 -9.07 28.21 -18.29
N PRO A 212 -7.73 28.31 -18.39
CA PRO A 212 -6.84 27.21 -18.04
C PRO A 212 -6.87 26.91 -16.53
N ALA A 213 -6.34 25.75 -16.13
CA ALA A 213 -6.12 25.43 -14.72
C ALA A 213 -5.29 26.53 -14.03
N ASN A 214 -5.68 26.93 -12.82
CA ASN A 214 -4.94 27.88 -11.98
C ASN A 214 -4.34 27.21 -10.74
N GLY A 215 -4.47 25.88 -10.63
CA GLY A 215 -3.98 25.10 -9.52
C GLY A 215 -3.88 23.62 -9.86
N TYR A 216 -3.56 22.84 -8.83
CA TYR A 216 -3.51 21.39 -8.91
C TYR A 216 -3.96 20.76 -7.59
N ALA A 217 -4.54 19.57 -7.69
CA ALA A 217 -4.77 18.67 -6.57
C ALA A 217 -3.64 17.64 -6.46
N GLN A 218 -3.26 17.29 -5.23
CA GLN A 218 -2.35 16.19 -4.92
C GLN A 218 -2.82 15.47 -3.66
N ALA A 219 -2.49 14.18 -3.58
CA ALA A 219 -2.67 13.36 -2.41
C ALA A 219 -1.31 12.88 -1.90
N TYR A 220 -1.20 12.70 -0.60
CA TYR A 220 -0.01 12.22 0.10
C TYR A 220 -0.38 11.00 0.93
N ASP A 221 0.21 9.87 0.57
CA ASP A 221 0.14 8.64 1.36
C ASP A 221 1.07 8.78 2.57
N VAL A 222 0.49 8.84 3.77
CA VAL A 222 1.27 9.05 4.99
C VAL A 222 2.16 7.85 5.32
N ILE A 223 1.81 6.65 4.85
CA ILE A 223 2.51 5.39 5.18
C ILE A 223 3.73 5.18 4.28
N SER A 224 3.61 5.46 2.98
CA SER A 224 4.76 5.35 2.07
C SER A 224 5.54 6.66 1.93
N GLY A 225 4.96 7.79 2.32
CA GLY A 225 5.53 9.11 2.03
C GLY A 225 5.40 9.52 0.56
N ARG A 226 4.60 8.79 -0.22
CA ARG A 226 4.47 9.00 -1.67
C ARG A 226 3.42 10.07 -1.99
N TRP A 227 3.78 10.94 -2.92
CA TRP A 227 2.85 11.90 -3.51
C TRP A 227 2.20 11.33 -4.77
N SER A 228 0.92 11.64 -4.97
CA SER A 228 0.28 11.48 -6.27
C SER A 228 0.89 12.44 -7.29
N ALA A 229 0.72 12.12 -8.57
CA ALA A 229 0.87 13.10 -9.64
C ALA A 229 -0.05 14.32 -9.39
N ARG A 230 0.34 15.47 -9.92
CA ARG A 230 -0.47 16.69 -9.89
C ARG A 230 -1.64 16.53 -10.85
N VAL A 231 -2.86 16.70 -10.36
CA VAL A 231 -4.07 16.73 -11.19
C VAL A 231 -4.51 18.18 -11.36
N PRO A 232 -4.57 18.74 -12.58
CA PRO A 232 -4.89 20.14 -12.78
C PRO A 232 -6.31 20.47 -12.32
N VAL A 233 -6.48 21.62 -11.68
CA VAL A 233 -7.79 22.15 -11.27
C VAL A 233 -7.91 23.64 -11.53
N ARG A 234 -9.16 24.11 -11.60
CA ARG A 234 -9.45 25.52 -11.52
C ARG A 234 -10.35 25.81 -10.31
N VAL A 235 -9.90 26.71 -9.44
CA VAL A 235 -10.57 27.04 -8.16
C VAL A 235 -10.57 28.55 -7.89
N GLY A 236 -11.34 29.00 -6.90
CA GLY A 236 -11.36 30.40 -6.44
C GLY A 236 -12.23 31.34 -7.28
N CYS A 237 -13.23 30.82 -7.99
CA CYS A 237 -14.27 31.63 -8.60
C CYS A 237 -15.25 32.15 -7.54
N ALA A 238 -15.77 33.35 -7.75
CA ALA A 238 -16.95 33.82 -7.03
C ALA A 238 -18.18 33.05 -7.52
N VAL A 239 -19.02 32.62 -6.58
CA VAL A 239 -20.37 32.12 -6.85
C VAL A 239 -21.33 33.16 -6.27
N LEU A 240 -22.38 33.50 -7.02
CA LEU A 240 -23.43 34.45 -6.62
C LEU A 240 -24.70 33.66 -6.30
#